data_AF-A0A2G9TPX3-F1
#
_entry.id   AF-A0A2G9TPX3-F1
#
_cell.length_a   1.000
_cell.length_b   1.000
_cell.length_c   1.000
_cell.angle_alpha   90.00
_cell.angle_beta   90.00
_cell.angle_gamma   90.00
#
_symmetry.space_group_name_H-M   'P 1'
#
loop_
_entity.id
_entity.type
_entity.pdbx_description
1 polymer ?
#
loop_
_entity_poly.entity_id
_entity_poly.type
_entity_poly.pdbx_seq_one_letter_code
_entity_poly.pdbx_strand_id
1 'polypeptide(L)'
;MTFNFSMQAIDQMINSAAKTYYMSAGKVACPIVFRGCNGAAAGVAAQHSQDFSAWYAHCPGLKVLAPYSSEDAKGLLKAAIRDDNPGQFLSLKGSSAMEPGDHITIVSFSKGVELSLAAAKELEAMGVSAEVRP
;
A
#
# COMPACT_ATOMS: atom_id res chain seq x y z
N MET A 1 6.82 -13.64 -6.39
CA MET A 1 5.45 -14.18 -6.24
C MET A 1 4.50 -13.01 -6.00
N THR A 2 3.27 -13.07 -6.50
CA THR A 2 2.22 -12.07 -6.18
C THR A 2 1.76 -12.24 -4.73
N PHE A 3 1.30 -11.16 -4.11
CA PHE A 3 0.65 -11.19 -2.82
C PHE A 3 -0.77 -11.76 -2.87
N ASN A 4 -1.34 -12.04 -4.05
CA ASN A 4 -2.64 -12.71 -4.14
C ASN A 4 -2.63 -14.11 -3.48
N PHE A 5 -1.47 -14.78 -3.44
CA PHE A 5 -1.31 -16.06 -2.74
C PHE A 5 -1.15 -15.94 -1.21
N SER A 6 -1.09 -14.73 -0.65
CA SER A 6 -1.10 -14.51 0.81
C SER A 6 -2.36 -15.09 1.49
N MET A 7 -3.45 -15.28 0.73
CA MET A 7 -4.65 -16.00 1.18
C MET A 7 -4.35 -17.40 1.74
N GLN A 8 -3.26 -18.06 1.34
CA GLN A 8 -2.84 -19.36 1.89
C GLN A 8 -2.26 -19.27 3.32
N ALA A 9 -1.83 -18.07 3.76
CA ALA A 9 -1.27 -17.80 5.09
C ALA A 9 -2.13 -16.81 5.90
N ILE A 10 -3.37 -16.56 5.46
CA ILE A 10 -4.19 -15.43 5.94
C ILE A 10 -4.52 -15.50 7.44
N ASP A 11 -4.75 -16.69 7.98
CA ASP A 11 -4.96 -16.90 9.41
C ASP A 11 -3.73 -16.49 10.24
N GLN A 12 -2.54 -16.87 9.78
CA GLN A 12 -1.28 -16.55 10.46
C GLN A 12 -0.92 -15.06 10.35
N MET A 13 -1.39 -14.38 9.30
CA MET A 13 -1.29 -12.92 9.18
C MET A 13 -2.32 -12.20 10.08
N ILE A 14 -3.60 -12.55 9.97
CA ILE A 14 -4.72 -11.78 10.56
C ILE A 14 -5.02 -12.20 12.00
N ASN A 15 -5.09 -13.51 12.30
CA ASN A 15 -5.48 -13.99 13.62
C ASN A 15 -4.28 -14.17 14.56
N SER A 16 -3.12 -14.54 14.01
CA SER A 16 -1.86 -14.58 14.76
C SER A 16 -1.15 -13.22 14.75
N ALA A 17 -0.38 -12.90 13.70
CA ALA A 17 0.56 -11.77 13.72
C ALA A 17 -0.09 -10.43 14.11
N ALA A 18 -1.22 -10.06 13.51
CA ALA A 18 -1.92 -8.81 13.82
C ALA A 18 -2.43 -8.72 15.27
N LYS A 19 -2.73 -9.85 15.92
CA LYS A 19 -3.38 -9.88 17.24
C LYS A 19 -2.41 -10.13 18.38
N THR A 20 -1.25 -10.77 18.15
CA THR A 20 -0.28 -11.14 19.20
C THR A 20 0.03 -10.02 20.19
N TYR A 21 0.28 -8.80 19.71
CA TYR A 21 0.60 -7.67 20.58
C TYR A 21 -0.57 -7.24 21.49
N TYR A 22 -1.80 -7.21 20.94
CA TYR A 22 -3.01 -6.90 21.70
C TYR A 22 -3.37 -8.03 22.69
N MET A 23 -3.40 -9.28 22.21
CA MET A 23 -3.77 -10.46 22.99
C MET A 23 -2.78 -10.80 24.11
N SER A 24 -1.50 -10.41 23.96
CA SER A 24 -0.50 -10.52 25.03
C SER A 24 -0.51 -9.35 26.01
N ALA A 25 -1.45 -8.40 25.89
CA ALA A 25 -1.49 -7.13 26.63
C ALA A 25 -0.16 -6.35 26.53
N GLY A 26 0.36 -6.22 25.31
CA GLY A 26 1.60 -5.50 24.99
C GLY A 26 2.91 -6.22 25.30
N LYS A 27 2.86 -7.48 25.77
CA LYS A 27 4.05 -8.23 26.25
C LYS A 27 4.83 -8.93 25.14
N VAL A 28 4.21 -9.23 23.99
CA VAL A 28 4.82 -9.99 22.88
C VAL A 28 4.65 -9.19 21.59
N ALA A 29 5.73 -8.58 21.12
CA ALA A 29 5.80 -7.98 19.79
C ALA A 29 5.81 -9.05 18.69
N CYS A 30 5.44 -8.67 17.46
CA CYS A 30 5.48 -9.56 16.30
C CYS A 30 6.07 -8.84 15.08
N PRO A 31 7.37 -8.45 15.12
CA PRO A 31 8.01 -7.63 14.09
C PRO A 31 8.21 -8.43 12.79
N ILE A 32 7.17 -8.41 11.94
CA ILE A 32 7.12 -9.16 10.67
C ILE A 32 6.62 -8.24 9.55
N VAL A 33 7.41 -8.16 8.48
CA VAL A 33 7.07 -7.44 7.24
C VAL A 33 6.68 -8.45 6.15
N PHE A 34 5.39 -8.49 5.81
CA PHE A 34 4.85 -9.29 4.72
C PHE A 34 4.89 -8.49 3.41
N ARG A 35 5.76 -8.88 2.45
CA ARG A 35 5.94 -8.10 1.20
C ARG A 35 5.63 -8.90 -0.07
N GLY A 36 5.06 -8.25 -1.08
CA GLY A 36 4.83 -8.85 -2.38
C GLY A 36 4.22 -7.88 -3.39
N CYS A 37 4.24 -8.26 -4.67
CA CYS A 37 3.57 -7.47 -5.71
C CYS A 37 2.05 -7.63 -5.59
N ASN A 38 1.29 -6.55 -5.62
CA ASN A 38 -0.16 -6.55 -5.43
C ASN A 38 -0.81 -5.53 -6.40
N GLY A 39 -2.08 -5.75 -6.76
CA GLY A 39 -2.74 -5.06 -7.87
C GLY A 39 -2.27 -5.54 -9.26
N ALA A 40 -2.82 -4.92 -10.31
CA ALA A 40 -2.74 -5.45 -11.67
C ALA A 40 -1.37 -5.24 -12.37
N ALA A 41 -0.82 -6.34 -12.89
CA ALA A 41 0.36 -6.37 -13.76
C ALA A 41 0.01 -6.86 -15.19
N ALA A 42 0.89 -6.64 -16.16
CA ALA A 42 0.68 -7.07 -17.54
C ALA A 42 0.80 -8.60 -17.68
N GLY A 43 -0.16 -9.25 -18.33
CA GLY A 43 -0.09 -10.66 -18.73
C GLY A 43 -0.30 -11.71 -17.63
N VAL A 44 -0.64 -11.32 -16.39
CA VAL A 44 -0.67 -12.24 -15.23
C VAL A 44 -2.04 -12.85 -14.88
N ALA A 45 -3.11 -12.40 -15.55
CA ALA A 45 -4.49 -12.89 -15.39
C ALA A 45 -5.06 -12.82 -13.95
N ALA A 46 -6.18 -13.51 -13.70
CA ALA A 46 -7.06 -13.31 -12.55
C ALA A 46 -6.37 -13.51 -11.18
N GLN A 47 -5.64 -14.61 -10.98
CA GLN A 47 -5.00 -14.98 -9.70
C GLN A 47 -3.77 -14.14 -9.32
N HIS A 48 -3.44 -13.11 -10.11
CA HIS A 48 -2.26 -12.26 -9.88
C HIS A 48 -2.56 -10.77 -9.97
N SER A 49 -3.83 -10.37 -10.18
CA SER A 49 -4.21 -8.98 -10.46
C SER A 49 -5.07 -8.33 -9.38
N GLN A 50 -5.46 -9.06 -8.33
CA GLN A 50 -6.26 -8.52 -7.22
C GLN A 50 -5.44 -7.51 -6.41
N ASP A 51 -6.09 -6.44 -5.94
CA ASP A 51 -5.53 -5.52 -4.94
C ASP A 51 -6.19 -5.82 -3.58
N PHE A 52 -5.39 -6.32 -2.63
CA PHE A 52 -5.84 -6.65 -1.28
C PHE A 52 -5.55 -5.56 -0.23
N SER A 53 -5.06 -4.38 -0.63
CA SER A 53 -4.71 -3.28 0.29
C SER A 53 -5.89 -2.89 1.16
N ALA A 54 -7.09 -2.74 0.57
CA ALA A 54 -8.31 -2.40 1.30
C ALA A 54 -8.76 -3.49 2.29
N TRP A 55 -8.58 -4.78 1.96
CA TRP A 55 -8.97 -5.89 2.84
C TRP A 55 -8.07 -5.98 4.06
N TYR A 56 -6.75 -5.91 3.85
CA TYR A 56 -5.78 -5.91 4.96
C TYR A 56 -5.84 -4.61 5.78
N ALA A 57 -6.22 -3.47 5.19
CA ALA A 57 -6.43 -2.23 5.93
C ALA A 57 -7.66 -2.31 6.85
N HIS A 58 -8.64 -3.15 6.51
CA HIS A 58 -9.80 -3.46 7.35
C HIS A 58 -9.51 -4.45 8.48
N CYS A 59 -8.25 -4.85 8.69
CA CYS A 59 -7.84 -5.82 9.71
C CYS A 59 -7.01 -5.14 10.81
N PRO A 60 -7.61 -4.78 11.97
CA PRO A 60 -6.91 -4.08 13.05
C PRO A 60 -5.67 -4.85 13.54
N GLY A 61 -4.56 -4.14 13.72
CA GLY A 61 -3.26 -4.72 14.09
C GLY A 61 -2.34 -5.04 12.90
N LEU A 62 -2.76 -4.74 11.66
CA LEU A 62 -1.86 -4.66 10.50
C LEU A 62 -1.52 -3.19 10.19
N LYS A 63 -0.39 -2.96 9.52
CA LYS A 63 -0.09 -1.69 8.83
C LYS A 63 0.00 -1.97 7.33
N VAL A 64 -0.71 -1.21 6.50
CA VAL A 64 -0.77 -1.40 5.04
C VAL A 64 -0.01 -0.28 4.36
N LEU A 65 1.05 -0.64 3.64
CA LEU A 65 1.91 0.28 2.91
C LEU A 65 1.81 -0.06 1.42
N ALA A 66 1.32 0.88 0.62
CA ALA A 66 1.25 0.77 -0.83
C ALA A 66 2.12 1.85 -1.50
N PRO A 67 3.45 1.84 -1.26
CA PRO A 67 4.36 2.82 -1.86
C PRO A 67 4.15 2.93 -3.35
N TYR A 68 4.06 4.18 -3.78
CA TYR A 68 4.42 4.54 -5.12
C TYR A 68 5.96 4.32 -5.22
N SER A 69 6.84 5.25 -4.80
CA SER A 69 8.19 5.39 -5.37
C SER A 69 9.14 4.21 -5.17
N SER A 70 10.20 4.16 -6.00
CA SER A 70 11.44 3.48 -5.64
C SER A 70 12.08 4.08 -4.36
N GLU A 71 11.92 5.38 -4.15
CA GLU A 71 12.29 6.08 -2.91
C GLU A 71 11.41 5.67 -1.72
N ASP A 72 10.09 5.86 -1.76
CA ASP A 72 9.11 5.38 -0.77
C ASP A 72 9.29 3.89 -0.49
N ALA A 73 9.41 3.04 -1.51
CA ALA A 73 9.66 1.61 -1.33
C ALA A 73 10.92 1.35 -0.51
N LYS A 74 12.00 2.11 -0.74
CA LYS A 74 13.25 2.04 0.02
C LYS A 74 13.11 2.66 1.42
N GLY A 75 12.37 3.76 1.56
CA GLY A 75 12.14 4.49 2.80
C GLY A 75 11.19 3.73 3.74
N LEU A 76 9.98 3.44 3.27
CA LEU A 76 8.95 2.68 3.98
C LEU A 76 9.37 1.23 4.26
N LEU A 77 10.10 0.52 3.38
CA LEU A 77 10.65 -0.79 3.74
C LEU A 77 11.69 -0.69 4.85
N LYS A 78 12.56 0.33 4.83
CA LYS A 78 13.54 0.57 5.91
C LYS A 78 12.87 1.02 7.21
N ALA A 79 11.76 1.75 7.14
CA ALA A 79 10.96 2.10 8.31
C ALA A 79 10.28 0.85 8.87
N ALA A 80 9.62 0.05 8.02
CA ALA A 80 8.88 -1.14 8.41
C ALA A 80 9.75 -2.21 9.06
N ILE A 81 10.96 -2.45 8.53
CA ILE A 81 11.93 -3.39 9.11
C ILE A 81 12.43 -2.95 10.51
N ARG A 82 12.24 -1.67 10.87
CA ARG A 82 12.66 -1.08 12.16
C ARG A 82 11.49 -0.79 13.10
N ASP A 83 10.27 -1.14 12.70
CA ASP A 83 9.06 -0.87 13.45
C ASP A 83 8.63 -2.16 14.15
N ASP A 84 8.67 -2.16 15.49
CA ASP A 84 8.31 -3.33 16.30
C ASP A 84 6.81 -3.69 16.25
N ASN A 85 5.99 -2.84 15.61
CA ASN A 85 4.57 -3.11 15.44
C ASN A 85 4.28 -4.28 14.48
N PRO A 86 3.22 -5.04 14.75
CA PRO A 86 2.87 -6.23 13.99
C PRO A 86 2.48 -5.98 12.52
N GLY A 87 2.72 -7.01 11.71
CA GLY A 87 1.97 -7.29 10.49
C GLY A 87 1.98 -6.20 9.43
N GLN A 88 3.16 -5.91 8.88
CA GLN A 88 3.34 -4.78 7.97
C GLN A 88 3.35 -5.24 6.52
N PHE A 89 2.34 -4.84 5.75
CA PHE A 89 2.19 -5.19 4.33
C PHE A 89 2.88 -4.16 3.41
N LEU A 90 3.60 -4.60 2.38
CA LEU A 90 4.27 -3.72 1.41
C LEU A 90 4.03 -4.11 -0.07
N SER A 91 3.45 -3.19 -0.86
CA SER A 91 3.18 -3.28 -2.31
C SER A 91 3.86 -2.17 -3.13
N LEU A 92 4.68 -2.49 -4.13
CA LEU A 92 5.70 -1.60 -4.73
C LEU A 92 5.37 -1.10 -6.18
N LYS A 93 5.40 0.23 -6.52
CA LYS A 93 5.72 0.80 -7.89
C LYS A 93 5.41 2.32 -8.13
N GLY A 94 6.30 3.10 -8.78
CA GLY A 94 6.08 4.42 -9.48
C GLY A 94 6.27 5.71 -8.64
N SER A 95 6.71 6.90 -9.08
CA SER A 95 7.26 7.94 -8.16
C SER A 95 6.31 9.02 -7.55
N SER A 96 6.18 9.11 -6.21
CA SER A 96 5.37 10.07 -5.43
C SER A 96 5.83 11.52 -5.55
N ALA A 97 4.96 12.33 -6.13
CA ALA A 97 4.99 13.78 -6.10
C ALA A 97 3.62 14.27 -5.60
N MET A 98 3.63 15.35 -4.82
CA MET A 98 2.42 16.11 -4.51
C MET A 98 2.40 17.33 -5.44
N GLU A 99 1.64 17.24 -6.52
CA GLU A 99 1.38 18.39 -7.38
C GLU A 99 0.33 19.28 -6.68
N PRO A 100 0.58 20.59 -6.49
CA PRO A 100 -0.37 21.50 -5.84
C PRO A 100 -1.47 21.95 -6.82
N GLY A 101 -2.67 22.21 -6.32
CA GLY A 101 -3.76 22.78 -7.12
C GLY A 101 -4.99 23.20 -6.31
N ASP A 102 -5.75 24.14 -6.88
CA ASP A 102 -6.74 24.92 -6.11
C ASP A 102 -8.21 24.51 -6.31
N HIS A 103 -8.55 23.74 -7.36
CA HIS A 103 -9.96 23.44 -7.70
C HIS A 103 -10.45 22.08 -7.20
N ILE A 104 -9.57 21.09 -7.13
CA ILE A 104 -9.92 19.70 -6.81
C ILE A 104 -8.68 18.95 -6.28
N THR A 105 -8.85 18.11 -5.26
CA THR A 105 -7.82 17.17 -4.80
C THR A 105 -8.14 15.75 -5.28
N ILE A 106 -7.21 15.13 -6.01
CA ILE A 106 -7.26 13.73 -6.43
C ILE A 106 -6.43 12.91 -5.44
N VAL A 107 -7.10 12.10 -4.60
CA VAL A 107 -6.45 11.18 -3.67
C VAL A 107 -6.32 9.80 -4.30
N SER A 108 -5.11 9.25 -4.31
CA SER A 108 -4.81 7.92 -4.85
C SER A 108 -3.61 7.31 -4.13
N PHE A 109 -3.21 6.08 -4.48
CA PHE A 109 -2.00 5.44 -3.92
C PHE A 109 -1.43 4.43 -4.93
N SER A 110 -0.16 4.05 -4.80
CA SER A 110 0.51 3.11 -5.70
C SER A 110 0.28 3.51 -7.18
N LYS A 111 0.07 2.55 -8.08
CA LYS A 111 -0.22 2.76 -9.51
C LYS A 111 -1.41 3.72 -9.79
N GLY A 112 -2.30 3.97 -8.83
CA GLY A 112 -3.36 4.98 -8.97
C GLY A 112 -2.83 6.40 -9.14
N VAL A 113 -1.65 6.70 -8.59
CA VAL A 113 -1.01 8.03 -8.68
C VAL A 113 -0.48 8.29 -10.10
N GLU A 114 0.00 7.26 -10.80
CA GLU A 114 0.43 7.36 -12.22
C GLU A 114 -0.72 7.86 -13.11
N LEU A 115 -1.92 7.31 -12.90
CA LEU A 115 -3.13 7.71 -13.62
C LEU A 115 -3.65 9.08 -13.16
N SER A 116 -3.53 9.40 -11.87
CA SER A 116 -3.95 10.70 -11.31
C SER A 116 -3.09 11.85 -11.82
N LEU A 117 -1.77 11.66 -11.93
CA LEU A 117 -0.83 12.62 -12.50
C LEU A 117 -1.00 12.80 -14.03
N ALA A 118 -1.54 11.81 -14.73
CA ALA A 118 -1.94 11.95 -16.13
C ALA A 118 -3.23 12.77 -16.25
N ALA A 119 -4.26 12.42 -15.46
CA ALA A 119 -5.54 13.13 -15.43
C ALA A 119 -5.39 14.60 -15.00
N ALA A 120 -4.50 14.92 -14.06
CA ALA A 120 -4.22 16.29 -13.63
C ALA A 120 -3.70 17.18 -14.79
N LYS A 121 -2.92 16.62 -15.72
CA LYS A 121 -2.42 17.35 -16.91
C LYS A 121 -3.49 17.55 -17.98
N GLU A 122 -4.41 16.59 -18.11
CA GLU A 122 -5.59 16.74 -18.96
C GLU A 122 -6.55 17.81 -18.40
N LEU A 123 -6.71 17.87 -17.06
CA LEU A 123 -7.48 18.91 -16.37
C LEU A 123 -6.82 20.29 -16.48
N GLU A 124 -5.49 20.39 -16.36
CA GLU A 124 -4.73 21.64 -16.56
C GLU A 124 -4.97 22.21 -17.97
N ALA A 125 -4.99 21.36 -19.00
CA ALA A 125 -5.32 21.75 -20.38
C ALA A 125 -6.78 22.25 -20.56
N MET A 126 -7.67 21.97 -19.60
CA MET A 126 -9.04 22.50 -19.53
C MET A 126 -9.17 23.71 -18.58
N GLY A 127 -8.06 24.21 -18.03
CA GLY A 127 -8.02 25.31 -17.06
C GLY A 127 -8.31 24.90 -15.60
N VAL A 128 -8.38 23.60 -15.32
CA VAL A 128 -8.67 23.06 -13.98
C VAL A 128 -7.38 22.61 -13.31
N SER A 129 -6.76 23.49 -12.51
CA SER A 129 -5.65 23.10 -11.63
C SER A 129 -6.13 22.12 -10.56
N ALA A 130 -5.50 20.93 -10.54
CA ALA A 130 -5.85 19.80 -9.69
C ALA A 130 -4.67 19.38 -8.82
N GLU A 131 -4.88 19.28 -7.50
CA GLU A 131 -3.92 18.74 -6.55
C GLU A 131 -3.90 17.21 -6.63
N VAL A 132 -2.72 16.57 -6.57
CA VAL A 132 -2.61 15.11 -6.48
C VAL A 132 -1.96 14.72 -5.16
N ARG A 133 -2.64 13.88 -4.35
CA ARG A 133 -2.11 13.37 -3.08
C ARG A 133 -1.97 11.83 -3.09
N PRO A 134 -0.74 11.30 -2.87
CA PRO A 134 -0.44 9.87 -2.76
C PRO A 134 -0.65 9.30 -1.34
#